data_AF-A0A914NTZ0-F1
#
_entry.id   AF-A0A914NTZ0-F1
#
_cell.length_a   1.000
_cell.length_b   1.000
_cell.length_c   1.000
_cell.angle_alpha   90.00
_cell.angle_beta   90.00
_cell.angle_gamma   90.00
#
_symmetry.space_group_name_H-M   'P 1'
#
loop_
_entity.id
_entity.type
_entity.pdbx_description
1 polymer ?
#
loop_
_entity_poly.entity_id
_entity_poly.type
_entity_poly.pdbx_seq_one_letter_code
_entity_poly.pdbx_strand_id
1 'polypeptide(L)'
;MTDSDVDVLNISDSDNEPVPSKPKKCRRSYSLKLKLDAIEFSKYNSIHSASRKFGVLRGSLQNWIKQEKELSTLYEATSNSNSKKRLSGAGRHLLNKNLDEKLIEWIRCRRQEK
;
A
#
# COMPACT_ATOMS: atom_id res chain seq x y z
N MET A 1 -59.40 28.94 15.17
CA MET A 1 -58.60 30.01 15.77
C MET A 1 -58.00 29.47 17.05
N THR A 2 -56.71 29.11 16.99
CA THR A 2 -55.66 28.81 18.01
C THR A 2 -54.54 28.17 17.16
N ASP A 3 -53.67 28.91 16.47
CA ASP A 3 -52.49 29.63 16.99
C ASP A 3 -51.79 28.80 18.08
N SER A 4 -50.87 27.92 17.69
CA SER A 4 -49.43 28.14 17.41
C SER A 4 -48.62 28.03 18.69
N ASP A 5 -47.83 26.95 18.78
CA ASP A 5 -46.57 26.83 19.52
C ASP A 5 -45.93 25.49 19.12
N VAL A 6 -45.29 25.49 17.95
CA VAL A 6 -44.37 24.42 17.58
C VAL A 6 -43.01 24.91 18.06
N ASP A 7 -42.54 24.38 19.19
CA ASP A 7 -41.21 24.65 19.71
C ASP A 7 -40.17 24.27 18.65
N VAL A 8 -39.69 25.28 17.93
CA VAL A 8 -38.53 25.17 17.05
C VAL A 8 -37.34 24.91 17.96
N LEU A 9 -37.03 23.63 18.16
CA LEU A 9 -35.81 23.21 18.81
C LEU A 9 -34.64 23.88 18.09
N ASN A 10 -34.05 24.82 18.81
CA ASN A 10 -32.81 25.50 18.51
C ASN A 10 -31.75 24.43 18.17
N ILE A 11 -31.53 24.19 16.88
CA ILE A 11 -30.35 23.47 16.39
C ILE A 11 -29.22 24.47 16.61
N SER A 12 -28.73 24.53 17.85
CA SER A 12 -27.49 25.22 18.14
C SER A 12 -26.43 24.55 17.28
N ASP A 13 -25.89 25.30 16.32
CA ASP A 13 -24.60 25.05 15.70
C ASP A 13 -23.57 24.95 16.83
N SER A 14 -23.45 23.75 17.38
CA SER A 14 -22.52 23.40 18.42
C SER A 14 -21.17 23.29 17.75
N ASP A 15 -20.42 24.39 17.81
CA ASP A 15 -18.98 24.54 17.62
C ASP A 15 -18.29 23.26 17.15
N ASN A 16 -18.27 23.06 15.84
CA ASN A 16 -17.38 22.08 15.21
C ASN A 16 -15.96 22.68 15.18
N GLU A 17 -15.42 22.97 16.36
CA GLU A 17 -14.02 23.28 16.55
C GLU A 17 -13.21 22.12 15.97
N PRO A 18 -12.29 22.35 15.02
CA PRO A 18 -11.52 21.29 14.40
C PRO A 18 -10.59 20.70 15.46
N VAL A 19 -11.05 19.64 16.12
CA VAL A 19 -10.28 18.89 17.11
C VAL A 19 -8.95 18.51 16.45
N PRO A 20 -7.78 18.87 17.03
CA PRO A 20 -6.50 18.59 16.42
C PRO A 20 -6.33 17.08 16.24
N SER A 21 -6.55 16.60 15.02
CA SER A 21 -6.49 15.18 14.71
C SER A 21 -5.05 14.71 14.91
N LYS A 22 -4.84 13.69 15.76
CA LYS A 22 -3.52 13.11 16.01
C LYS A 22 -2.85 12.79 14.67
N PRO A 23 -1.56 13.10 14.49
CA PRO A 23 -0.88 12.86 13.22
C PRO A 23 -1.00 11.38 12.83
N LYS A 24 -1.49 11.13 11.62
CA LYS A 24 -1.70 9.76 11.11
C LYS A 24 -0.33 9.06 11.05
N LYS A 25 -0.19 7.94 11.76
CA LYS A 25 1.02 7.11 11.69
C LYS A 25 1.18 6.61 10.25
N CYS A 26 2.22 7.08 9.56
CA CYS A 26 2.52 6.63 8.21
C CYS A 26 3.08 5.21 8.24
N ARG A 27 2.67 4.36 7.27
CA ARG A 27 3.19 2.99 7.16
C ARG A 27 4.64 3.04 6.66
N ARG A 28 5.54 2.31 7.33
CA ARG A 28 6.93 2.19 6.89
C ARG A 28 7.01 1.44 5.56
N SER A 29 7.79 1.98 4.62
CA SER A 29 8.21 1.28 3.41
C SER A 29 9.61 0.70 3.61
N TYR A 30 9.88 -0.43 2.96
CA TYR A 30 11.17 -1.13 3.03
C TYR A 30 11.64 -1.46 1.62
N SER A 31 12.92 -1.23 1.34
CA SER A 31 13.56 -1.61 0.07
C SER A 31 13.57 -3.13 -0.12
N LEU A 32 13.51 -3.61 -1.36
CA LEU A 32 13.57 -5.05 -1.68
C LEU A 32 14.82 -5.72 -1.10
N LYS A 33 15.99 -5.08 -1.26
CA LYS A 33 17.26 -5.57 -0.70
C LYS A 33 17.17 -5.82 0.80
N LEU A 34 16.75 -4.81 1.59
CA LEU A 34 16.56 -4.96 3.04
C LEU A 34 15.63 -6.11 3.39
N LYS A 35 14.53 -6.31 2.64
CA LYS A 35 13.61 -7.43 2.90
C LYS A 35 14.30 -8.78 2.70
N LEU A 36 15.06 -8.92 1.61
CA LEU A 36 15.79 -10.15 1.29
C LEU A 36 16.91 -10.41 2.32
N ASP A 37 17.71 -9.40 2.64
CA ASP A 37 18.78 -9.50 3.66
C ASP A 37 18.20 -9.92 5.03
N ALA A 38 17.03 -9.39 5.38
CA ALA A 38 16.36 -9.72 6.63
C ALA A 38 15.78 -11.14 6.63
N ILE A 39 15.27 -11.62 5.49
CA ILE A 39 14.86 -13.02 5.32
C ILE A 39 16.07 -13.94 5.45
N GLU A 40 17.15 -13.68 4.72
CA GLU A 40 18.37 -14.49 4.74
C GLU A 40 18.94 -14.58 6.16
N PHE A 41 19.09 -13.46 6.85
CA PHE A 41 19.55 -13.44 8.23
C PHE A 41 18.65 -14.26 9.16
N SER A 42 17.33 -14.24 8.94
CA SER A 42 16.38 -15.00 9.74
C SER A 42 16.46 -16.51 9.54
N LYS A 43 16.95 -16.99 8.39
CA LYS A 43 17.17 -18.42 8.13
C LYS A 43 18.30 -19.00 8.98
N TYR A 44 19.38 -18.24 9.15
CA TYR A 44 20.54 -18.64 9.96
C TYR A 44 20.34 -18.37 11.45
N ASN A 45 19.43 -17.47 11.81
CA ASN A 45 19.16 -17.07 13.18
C ASN A 45 17.69 -17.30 13.52
N SER A 46 17.05 -16.33 14.17
CA SER A 46 15.63 -16.34 14.46
C SER A 46 14.96 -15.10 13.90
N ILE A 47 13.65 -15.20 13.68
CA ILE A 47 12.79 -14.05 13.36
C ILE A 47 12.91 -12.97 14.46
N HIS A 48 13.17 -13.39 15.70
CA HIS A 48 13.34 -12.49 16.84
C HIS A 48 14.57 -11.60 16.70
N SER A 49 15.73 -12.21 16.41
CA SER A 49 16.96 -11.48 16.22
C SER A 49 16.94 -10.63 14.94
N ALA A 50 16.37 -11.15 13.85
CA ALA A 50 16.19 -10.41 12.60
C ALA A 50 15.35 -9.14 12.79
N SER A 51 14.22 -9.25 13.48
CA SER A 51 13.35 -8.10 13.78
C SER A 51 14.08 -6.99 14.53
N ARG A 52 14.91 -7.36 15.53
CA ARG A 52 15.73 -6.40 16.29
C ARG A 52 16.84 -5.79 15.43
N LYS A 53 17.57 -6.62 14.66
CA LYS A 53 18.69 -6.19 13.82
C LYS A 53 18.29 -5.21 12.72
N PHE A 54 17.17 -5.48 12.04
CA PHE A 54 16.71 -4.67 10.90
C PHE A 54 15.65 -3.63 11.27
N GLY A 55 15.20 -3.57 12.53
CA GLY A 55 14.16 -2.62 12.97
C GLY A 55 12.77 -2.87 12.35
N VAL A 56 12.52 -4.11 11.92
CA VAL A 56 11.29 -4.52 11.22
C VAL A 56 10.34 -5.24 12.19
N LEU A 57 9.03 -5.06 12.00
CA LEU A 57 8.02 -5.83 12.74
C LEU A 57 8.06 -7.31 12.38
N ARG A 58 7.97 -8.18 13.38
CA ARG A 58 7.98 -9.65 13.21
C ARG A 58 6.94 -10.14 12.20
N GLY A 59 5.72 -9.63 12.28
CA GLY A 59 4.65 -10.00 11.35
C GLY A 59 4.98 -9.60 9.90
N SER A 60 5.67 -8.47 9.71
CA SER A 60 6.16 -8.11 8.37
C SER A 60 7.22 -9.10 7.88
N LEU A 61 8.16 -9.50 8.74
CA LEU A 61 9.17 -10.49 8.41
C LEU A 61 8.56 -11.85 8.05
N GLN A 62 7.61 -12.34 8.84
CA GLN A 62 6.88 -13.58 8.56
C GLN A 62 6.16 -13.54 7.21
N ASN A 63 5.50 -12.41 6.88
CA ASN A 63 4.85 -12.25 5.59
C ASN A 63 5.87 -12.24 4.45
N TRP A 64 7.02 -11.60 4.63
CA TRP A 64 8.07 -11.59 3.61
C TRP A 64 8.69 -12.96 3.39
N ILE A 65 8.86 -13.77 4.44
CA ILE A 65 9.31 -15.17 4.32
C ILE A 65 8.33 -15.97 3.46
N LYS A 66 7.01 -15.80 3.65
CA LYS A 66 6.00 -16.45 2.80
C LYS A 66 6.09 -16.00 1.33
N GLN A 67 6.47 -14.75 1.11
CA GLN A 67 6.58 -14.12 -0.21
C GLN A 67 8.01 -14.15 -0.78
N GLU A 68 8.92 -14.94 -0.21
CA GLU A 68 10.35 -14.89 -0.52
C GLU A 68 10.62 -15.05 -2.03
N LYS A 69 10.00 -16.06 -2.66
CA LYS A 69 10.14 -16.32 -4.10
C LYS A 69 9.72 -15.13 -4.96
N GLU A 70 8.61 -14.49 -4.61
CA GLU A 70 8.11 -13.33 -5.33
C GLU A 70 9.00 -12.10 -5.13
N LEU A 71 9.56 -11.93 -3.93
CA LEU A 71 10.50 -10.85 -3.63
C LEU A 71 11.83 -11.02 -4.37
N SER A 72 12.35 -12.24 -4.48
CA SER A 72 13.59 -12.53 -5.23
C SER A 72 13.42 -12.28 -6.73
N THR A 73 12.35 -12.80 -7.33
CA THR A 73 12.04 -12.56 -8.75
C THR A 73 11.83 -11.08 -9.06
N LEU A 74 11.17 -10.34 -8.15
CA LEU A 74 11.06 -8.88 -8.26
C LEU A 74 12.41 -8.20 -8.23
N TYR A 75 13.29 -8.60 -7.30
CA TYR A 75 14.61 -7.99 -7.14
C TYR A 75 15.44 -8.14 -8.43
N GLU A 76 15.47 -9.35 -8.99
CA GLU A 76 16.12 -9.64 -10.28
C GLU A 76 15.51 -8.82 -11.42
N ALA A 77 14.18 -8.76 -11.52
CA ALA A 77 13.49 -7.99 -12.54
C ALA A 77 13.76 -6.48 -12.44
N THR A 78 13.90 -5.94 -11.23
CA THR A 78 14.22 -4.51 -11.00
C THR A 78 15.67 -4.17 -11.31
N SER A 79 16.59 -5.13 -11.25
CA SER A 79 17.99 -4.91 -11.60
C SER A 79 18.22 -4.77 -13.10
N ASN A 80 17.37 -5.39 -13.93
CA ASN A 80 17.57 -5.48 -15.37
C ASN A 80 16.70 -4.51 -16.20
N SER A 81 15.74 -3.82 -15.58
CA SER A 81 14.73 -3.01 -16.30
C SER A 81 14.10 -1.94 -15.39
N ASN A 82 13.48 -0.92 -15.98
CA ASN A 82 12.54 0.02 -15.33
C ASN A 82 11.22 -0.68 -14.91
N SER A 83 11.34 -1.85 -14.30
CA SER A 83 10.23 -2.73 -13.96
C SER A 83 9.55 -2.33 -12.66
N LYS A 84 8.35 -2.88 -12.43
CA LYS A 84 7.48 -2.52 -11.31
C LYS A 84 8.17 -2.81 -9.97
N LYS A 85 8.19 -1.81 -9.07
CA LYS A 85 8.73 -1.95 -7.71
C LYS A 85 7.83 -2.73 -6.73
N ARG A 86 6.60 -3.07 -7.16
CA ARG A 86 5.53 -3.61 -6.29
C ARG A 86 5.20 -5.05 -6.71
N LEU A 87 4.89 -5.89 -5.73
CA LEU A 87 4.38 -7.25 -5.96
C LEU A 87 3.13 -7.22 -6.83
N SER A 88 2.88 -8.29 -7.58
CA SER A 88 1.65 -8.42 -8.36
C SER A 88 0.43 -8.33 -7.43
N GLY A 89 -0.63 -7.67 -7.90
CA GLY A 89 -1.82 -7.42 -7.07
C GLY A 89 -1.64 -6.35 -5.97
N ALA A 90 -0.43 -5.83 -5.74
CA ALA A 90 -0.22 -4.75 -4.78
C ALA A 90 -0.64 -3.40 -5.37
N GLY A 91 -1.93 -3.09 -5.38
CA GLY A 91 -2.48 -1.84 -5.89
C GLY A 91 -4.00 -1.87 -5.95
N ARG A 92 -4.61 -0.83 -6.53
CA ARG A 92 -6.03 -0.86 -6.84
C ARG A 92 -6.24 -1.80 -8.02
N HIS A 93 -7.16 -2.75 -7.87
CA HIS A 93 -7.55 -3.63 -8.97
C HIS A 93 -8.27 -2.84 -10.05
N LEU A 94 -8.02 -3.22 -11.31
CA LEU A 94 -8.73 -2.69 -12.46
C LEU A 94 -10.18 -3.16 -12.42
N LEU A 95 -11.13 -2.27 -12.74
CA LEU A 95 -12.55 -2.60 -12.74
C LEU A 95 -12.89 -3.52 -13.92
N ASN A 96 -12.34 -3.22 -15.10
CA ASN A 96 -12.59 -3.95 -16.35
C ASN A 96 -11.27 -4.28 -17.06
N LYS A 97 -10.64 -5.39 -16.66
CA LYS A 97 -9.34 -5.82 -17.19
C LYS A 97 -9.28 -5.87 -18.72
N ASN A 98 -10.31 -6.40 -19.37
CA ASN A 98 -10.35 -6.53 -20.83
C ASN A 98 -10.39 -5.16 -21.56
N LEU A 99 -11.10 -4.19 -20.99
CA LEU A 99 -11.18 -2.84 -21.57
C LEU A 99 -9.82 -2.16 -21.43
N ASP A 100 -9.24 -2.20 -20.23
CA ASP A 100 -7.94 -1.59 -19.95
C ASP A 100 -6.84 -2.20 -20.83
N GLU A 101 -6.87 -3.51 -21.09
CA GLU A 101 -5.94 -4.18 -22.01
C GLU A 101 -6.07 -3.65 -23.44
N LYS A 102 -7.29 -3.59 -23.99
CA LYS A 102 -7.55 -3.02 -25.33
C LYS A 102 -7.14 -1.55 -25.43
N LEU A 103 -7.38 -0.77 -24.38
CA LEU A 103 -7.01 0.63 -24.33
C LEU A 103 -5.48 0.81 -24.33
N ILE A 104 -4.75 0.00 -23.56
CA ILE A 104 -3.29 0.01 -23.52
C ILE A 104 -2.71 -0.34 -24.89
N GLU A 105 -3.27 -1.35 -25.55
CA GLU A 105 -2.85 -1.76 -26.89
C GLU A 105 -3.05 -0.63 -27.91
N TRP A 106 -4.25 -0.02 -27.93
CA TRP A 106 -4.54 1.11 -28.81
C TRP A 106 -3.60 2.31 -28.58
N ILE A 107 -3.29 2.64 -27.32
CA ILE A 107 -2.33 3.72 -27.00
C ILE A 107 -0.93 3.41 -27.53
N ARG A 108 -0.49 2.14 -27.44
CA ARG A 108 0.83 1.72 -27.94
C ARG A 108 0.93 1.85 -29.45
N CYS A 109 -0.07 1.35 -30.19
CA CYS A 109 -0.12 1.48 -31.64
C CYS A 109 -0.04 2.96 -32.06
N ARG A 110 -0.85 3.82 -31.42
CA ARG A 110 -0.88 5.25 -31.73
C ARG A 110 0.41 6.00 -31.43
N ARG A 111 1.26 5.49 -30.52
CA ARG A 111 2.58 6.07 -30.22
C ARG A 111 3.67 5.67 -31.21
N GLN A 112 3.49 4.55 -31.93
CA GLN A 112 4.44 4.08 -32.93
C GLN A 112 4.19 4.72 -34.32
N GLU A 113 2.97 5.21 -34.57
CA GLU A 113 2.59 5.92 -35.79
C GLU A 113 3.10 7.38 -35.85
N LYS A 114 3.89 7.82 -34.86
CA LYS A 114 4.42 9.17 -34.73
C LYS A 114 5.93 9.18 -34.87
#